data_AF-A0A9E4KMW1-F1
#
_entry.id   AF-A0A9E4KMW1-F1
#
_cell.length_a   1.000
_cell.length_b   1.000
_cell.length_c   1.000
_cell.angle_alpha   90.00
_cell.angle_beta   90.00
_cell.angle_gamma   90.00
#
_symmetry.space_group_name_H-M   'P 1'
#
loop_
_entity.id
_entity.type
_entity.pdbx_description
1 polymer ?
#
loop_
_entity_poly.entity_id
_entity_poly.type
_entity_poly.pdbx_seq_one_letter_code
_entity_poly.pdbx_strand_id
1 'polypeptide(L)'
;RVNEDGNEEGLLGLAFDPDYKYNGYFYVYYSAASPRRSVLSRFSVSPNDPKAADPNSETVIMQVTQPFSNHNGGQIAFGPDDYLYVGLGDGGSRGDPQRNGQNTGTLLGSILRIDVKDVPDSEGYRIPSDNPLVGVSGARDEILAYGLRNPWRFSFDERTGVLW
;
A
#
# COMPACT_ATOMS: atom_id res chain seq x y z
N ARG A 1 1.98 10.90 -14.29
CA ARG A 1 2.52 10.39 -13.01
C ARG A 1 1.70 9.19 -12.58
N VAL A 2 0.38 9.37 -12.50
CA VAL A 2 -0.58 8.26 -12.54
C VAL A 2 -0.61 7.67 -13.96
N ASN A 3 -0.71 6.36 -14.06
CA ASN A 3 -0.98 5.60 -15.26
C ASN A 3 -2.41 5.06 -15.19
N GLU A 4 -3.15 5.21 -16.28
CA GLU A 4 -4.55 4.79 -16.40
C GLU A 4 -4.82 4.02 -17.71
N ASP A 5 -3.74 3.58 -18.38
CA ASP A 5 -3.83 2.86 -19.66
C ASP A 5 -4.43 1.44 -19.50
N GLY A 6 -4.29 0.85 -18.31
CA GLY A 6 -4.82 -0.47 -17.94
C GLY A 6 -6.19 -0.39 -17.27
N ASN A 7 -6.95 -1.49 -17.36
CA ASN A 7 -8.33 -1.55 -16.84
C ASN A 7 -8.44 -1.52 -15.31
N GLU A 8 -7.37 -1.80 -14.57
CA GLU A 8 -7.31 -1.72 -13.09
C GLU A 8 -6.26 -0.71 -12.60
N GLU A 9 -5.74 0.13 -13.50
CA GLU A 9 -4.74 1.16 -13.17
C GLU A 9 -5.40 2.51 -12.90
N GLY A 10 -4.77 3.32 -12.07
CA GLY A 10 -5.23 4.68 -11.78
C GLY A 10 -4.87 5.11 -10.36
N LEU A 11 -5.67 6.01 -9.78
CA LEU A 11 -5.69 6.27 -8.34
C LEU A 11 -6.64 5.25 -7.68
N LEU A 12 -6.10 4.38 -6.82
CA LEU A 12 -6.82 3.20 -6.33
C LEU A 12 -7.08 3.22 -4.82
N GLY A 13 -6.24 3.92 -4.05
CA GLY A 13 -6.34 3.99 -2.60
C GLY A 13 -6.16 5.39 -2.05
N LEU A 14 -6.89 5.70 -0.98
CA LEU A 14 -6.76 6.90 -0.17
C LEU A 14 -7.02 6.53 1.30
N ALA A 15 -6.13 6.95 2.19
CA ALA A 15 -6.33 6.85 3.63
C ALA A 15 -5.82 8.13 4.31
N PHE A 16 -6.59 8.67 5.25
CA PHE A 16 -6.11 9.74 6.12
C PHE A 16 -5.29 9.14 7.25
N ASP A 17 -4.20 9.80 7.62
CA ASP A 17 -3.44 9.47 8.81
C ASP A 17 -4.36 9.52 10.05
N PRO A 18 -4.22 8.62 11.05
CA PRO A 18 -5.01 8.68 12.28
C PRO A 18 -4.92 10.03 12.99
N ASP A 19 -3.78 10.71 12.88
CA ASP A 19 -3.52 12.04 13.42
C ASP A 19 -3.72 13.16 12.39
N TYR A 20 -4.47 12.94 11.29
CA TYR A 20 -4.70 13.91 10.21
C TYR A 20 -5.12 15.29 10.71
N LYS A 21 -5.93 15.35 11.76
CA LYS A 21 -6.38 16.62 12.36
C LYS A 21 -5.20 17.49 12.85
N TYR A 22 -4.08 16.88 13.19
CA TYR A 22 -2.89 17.53 13.74
C TYR A 22 -1.74 17.61 12.73
N ASN A 23 -1.51 16.57 11.93
CA ASN A 23 -0.38 16.51 10.98
C ASN A 23 -0.77 16.85 9.53
N GLY A 24 -2.07 16.78 9.18
CA GLY A 24 -2.55 17.03 7.82
C GLY A 24 -2.12 15.99 6.79
N TYR A 25 -1.62 14.82 7.20
CA TYR A 25 -1.09 13.78 6.32
C TYR A 25 -2.15 12.81 5.81
N PHE A 26 -2.05 12.47 4.55
CA PHE A 26 -2.85 11.42 3.94
C PHE A 26 -2.01 10.65 2.93
N TYR A 27 -2.43 9.42 2.67
CA TYR A 27 -1.72 8.47 1.84
C TYR A 27 -2.55 8.15 0.61
N VAL A 28 -1.90 8.05 -0.53
CA VAL A 28 -2.52 7.63 -1.78
C VAL A 28 -1.77 6.44 -2.36
N TYR A 29 -2.52 5.54 -2.98
CA TYR A 29 -1.97 4.44 -3.76
C TYR A 29 -2.40 4.58 -5.21
N TYR A 30 -1.44 4.59 -6.13
CA TYR A 30 -1.71 4.77 -7.54
C TYR A 30 -0.75 3.99 -8.45
N SER A 31 -1.19 3.68 -9.66
CA SER A 31 -0.36 3.07 -10.71
C SER A 31 0.48 4.12 -11.41
N ALA A 32 1.73 3.83 -11.76
CA ALA A 32 2.62 4.69 -12.52
C ALA A 32 3.24 3.95 -13.71
N ALA A 33 3.50 4.66 -14.81
CA ALA A 33 4.13 4.12 -16.01
C ALA A 33 5.64 4.41 -16.02
N SER A 34 6.38 3.67 -16.87
CA SER A 34 7.79 3.90 -17.19
C SER A 34 8.72 4.02 -15.96
N PRO A 35 8.99 2.92 -15.22
CA PRO A 35 8.43 1.56 -15.38
C PRO A 35 7.03 1.39 -14.77
N ARG A 36 6.29 0.37 -15.23
CA ARG A 36 4.97 0.01 -14.68
C ARG A 36 5.10 -0.44 -13.22
N ARG A 37 4.45 0.27 -12.31
CA ARG A 37 4.55 0.03 -10.87
C ARG A 37 3.35 0.59 -10.11
N SER A 38 3.10 0.05 -8.94
CA SER A 38 2.30 0.69 -7.90
C SER A 38 3.16 1.62 -7.07
N VAL A 39 2.59 2.74 -6.64
CA VAL A 39 3.24 3.72 -5.77
C VAL A 39 2.32 4.01 -4.60
N LEU A 40 2.85 3.85 -3.38
CA LEU A 40 2.28 4.37 -2.15
C LEU A 40 3.02 5.65 -1.81
N SER A 41 2.30 6.76 -1.71
CA SER A 41 2.86 8.07 -1.37
C SER A 41 2.07 8.73 -0.24
N ARG A 42 2.77 9.46 0.62
CA ARG A 42 2.20 10.39 1.59
C ARG A 42 2.18 11.80 0.98
N PHE A 43 1.13 12.55 1.27
CA PHE A 43 1.00 13.98 0.97
C PHE A 43 0.51 14.72 2.22
N SER A 44 0.63 16.04 2.22
CA SER A 44 0.00 16.91 3.21
C SER A 44 -1.08 17.80 2.59
N VAL A 45 -2.08 18.16 3.40
CA VAL A 45 -3.02 19.22 3.07
C VAL A 45 -2.27 20.55 2.87
N SER A 46 -2.79 21.40 1.99
CA SER A 46 -2.25 22.73 1.75
C SER A 46 -2.36 23.58 3.02
N PRO A 47 -1.28 24.28 3.43
CA PRO A 47 -1.34 25.19 4.58
C PRO A 47 -2.25 26.40 4.34
N ASN A 48 -2.59 26.68 3.07
CA ASN A 48 -3.40 27.84 2.68
C ASN A 48 -4.85 27.48 2.30
N ASP A 49 -5.16 26.19 2.11
CA ASP A 49 -6.51 25.72 1.77
C ASP A 49 -6.74 24.31 2.35
N PRO A 50 -7.59 24.17 3.38
CA PRO A 50 -7.88 22.87 4.01
C PRO A 50 -8.66 21.91 3.09
N LYS A 51 -9.07 22.34 1.89
CA LYS A 51 -9.75 21.52 0.89
C LYS A 51 -8.84 21.08 -0.27
N ALA A 52 -7.57 21.47 -0.24
CA ALA A 52 -6.61 21.13 -1.29
C ALA A 52 -5.40 20.38 -0.71
N ALA A 53 -4.86 19.46 -1.49
CA ALA A 53 -3.53 18.88 -1.24
C ALA A 53 -2.43 19.89 -1.61
N ASP A 54 -1.30 19.88 -0.90
CA ASP A 54 -0.08 20.54 -1.40
C ASP A 54 0.58 19.64 -2.47
N PRO A 55 0.62 20.04 -3.75
CA PRO A 55 1.19 19.22 -4.82
C PRO A 55 2.70 18.99 -4.69
N ASN A 56 3.40 19.79 -3.87
CA ASN A 56 4.85 19.66 -3.66
C ASN A 56 5.21 18.84 -2.42
N SER A 57 4.22 18.36 -1.67
CA SER A 57 4.41 17.66 -0.39
C SER A 57 4.66 16.16 -0.50
N GLU A 58 4.75 15.63 -1.72
CA GLU A 58 4.78 14.17 -1.89
C GLU A 58 6.06 13.53 -1.35
N THR A 59 5.87 12.56 -0.47
CA THR A 59 6.90 11.62 -0.02
C THR A 59 6.52 10.22 -0.51
N VAL A 60 7.34 9.62 -1.38
CA VAL A 60 7.13 8.24 -1.84
C VAL A 60 7.54 7.28 -0.73
N ILE A 61 6.59 6.48 -0.25
CA ILE A 61 6.79 5.53 0.85
C ILE A 61 7.22 4.16 0.30
N MET A 62 6.57 3.68 -0.75
CA MET A 62 6.82 2.36 -1.31
C MET A 62 6.54 2.35 -2.82
N GLN A 63 7.35 1.59 -3.57
CA GLN A 63 7.12 1.32 -4.98
C GLN A 63 7.22 -0.18 -5.25
N VAL A 64 6.24 -0.74 -5.95
CA VAL A 64 6.18 -2.17 -6.29
C VAL A 64 6.03 -2.33 -7.79
N THR A 65 7.01 -2.96 -8.44
CA THR A 65 6.94 -3.23 -9.88
C THR A 65 5.73 -4.11 -10.22
N GLN A 66 4.98 -3.71 -11.25
CA GLN A 66 3.78 -4.42 -11.71
C GLN A 66 4.08 -5.10 -13.07
N PRO A 67 4.00 -6.44 -13.16
CA PRO A 67 4.32 -7.16 -14.40
C PRO A 67 3.24 -7.01 -15.48
N PHE A 68 1.97 -6.82 -15.09
CA PHE A 68 0.85 -6.64 -16.00
C PHE A 68 -0.03 -5.44 -15.60
N SER A 69 -1.00 -5.11 -16.44
CA SER A 69 -1.90 -3.95 -16.27
C SER A 69 -3.12 -4.20 -15.40
N ASN A 70 -3.18 -5.36 -14.75
CA ASN A 70 -4.30 -5.80 -13.94
C ASN A 70 -3.80 -6.52 -12.67
N HIS A 71 -4.72 -6.75 -11.74
CA HIS A 71 -4.47 -7.17 -10.36
C HIS A 71 -3.56 -6.22 -9.58
N ASN A 72 -3.85 -4.93 -9.66
CA ASN A 72 -3.06 -3.91 -8.99
C ASN A 72 -3.44 -3.73 -7.51
N GLY A 73 -4.57 -4.31 -7.07
CA GLY A 73 -5.09 -4.15 -5.72
C GLY A 73 -5.34 -2.69 -5.40
N GLY A 74 -4.76 -2.21 -4.30
CA GLY A 74 -4.59 -0.79 -4.04
C GLY A 74 -5.47 -0.22 -2.94
N GLN A 75 -6.29 -1.04 -2.27
CA GLN A 75 -6.85 -0.57 -1.01
C GLN A 75 -5.72 -0.35 0.00
N ILE A 76 -5.80 0.81 0.66
CA ILE A 76 -5.03 1.15 1.85
C ILE A 76 -5.97 1.56 2.96
N ALA A 77 -5.65 1.20 4.19
CA ALA A 77 -6.39 1.62 5.36
C ALA A 77 -5.50 1.55 6.60
N PHE A 78 -5.74 2.42 7.56
CA PHE A 78 -5.17 2.26 8.89
C PHE A 78 -5.97 1.23 9.68
N GLY A 79 -5.26 0.31 10.34
CA GLY A 79 -5.85 -0.65 11.26
C GLY A 79 -6.14 -0.03 12.63
N PRO A 80 -6.81 -0.77 13.52
CA PRO A 80 -7.05 -0.35 14.91
C PRO A 80 -5.75 -0.27 15.75
N ASP A 81 -4.63 -0.70 15.17
CA ASP A 81 -3.28 -0.73 15.73
C ASP A 81 -2.39 0.41 15.19
N ASP A 82 -2.98 1.42 14.55
CA ASP A 82 -2.31 2.58 13.91
C ASP A 82 -1.33 2.23 12.78
N TYR A 83 -1.23 0.96 12.37
CA TYR A 83 -0.41 0.58 11.22
C TYR A 83 -1.15 0.79 9.91
N LEU A 84 -0.39 1.07 8.84
CA LEU A 84 -0.93 1.19 7.49
C LEU A 84 -0.93 -0.18 6.81
N TYR A 85 -2.10 -0.59 6.35
CA TYR A 85 -2.31 -1.85 5.62
C TYR A 85 -2.42 -1.56 4.14
N VAL A 86 -1.80 -2.40 3.31
CA VAL A 86 -1.76 -2.24 1.85
C VAL A 86 -2.12 -3.55 1.17
N GLY A 87 -3.17 -3.55 0.36
CA GLY A 87 -3.59 -4.71 -0.44
C GLY A 87 -2.94 -4.72 -1.81
N LEU A 88 -2.21 -5.79 -2.14
CA LEU A 88 -1.53 -5.99 -3.43
C LEU A 88 -2.04 -7.27 -4.10
N GLY A 89 -2.47 -7.17 -5.36
CA GLY A 89 -2.70 -8.35 -6.19
C GLY A 89 -1.41 -9.02 -6.62
N ASP A 90 -1.51 -10.21 -7.20
CA ASP A 90 -0.39 -11.02 -7.71
C ASP A 90 0.35 -10.37 -8.91
N GLY A 91 -0.12 -9.22 -9.38
CA GLY A 91 0.46 -8.48 -10.48
C GLY A 91 -0.09 -8.85 -11.86
N GLY A 92 -1.06 -9.76 -11.94
CA GLY A 92 -1.98 -9.85 -13.08
C GLY A 92 -1.88 -11.09 -13.93
N SER A 93 -2.55 -11.01 -15.07
CA SER A 93 -2.69 -12.09 -16.07
C SER A 93 -3.49 -13.33 -15.58
N ARG A 94 -3.81 -14.21 -16.53
CA ARG A 94 -4.58 -15.42 -16.26
C ARG A 94 -3.69 -16.46 -15.57
N GLY A 95 -4.14 -16.92 -14.41
CA GLY A 95 -3.52 -18.04 -13.70
C GLY A 95 -2.22 -17.74 -12.95
N ASP A 96 -1.96 -16.47 -12.60
CA ASP A 96 -0.75 -16.04 -11.87
C ASP A 96 0.54 -16.63 -12.50
N PRO A 97 0.88 -16.21 -13.74
CA PRO A 97 1.99 -16.82 -14.48
C PRO A 97 3.34 -16.59 -13.80
N GLN A 98 3.46 -15.56 -12.97
CA GLN A 98 4.66 -15.27 -12.18
C GLN A 98 4.69 -16.03 -10.84
N ARG A 99 3.59 -16.71 -10.48
CA ARG A 99 3.41 -17.44 -9.22
C ARG A 99 3.63 -16.55 -7.99
N ASN A 100 3.27 -15.28 -8.12
CA ASN A 100 3.49 -14.29 -7.07
C ASN A 100 2.61 -14.53 -5.86
N GLY A 101 1.40 -15.08 -6.04
CA GLY A 101 0.47 -15.32 -4.93
C GLY A 101 1.06 -16.18 -3.82
N GLN A 102 1.93 -17.15 -4.14
CA GLN A 102 2.58 -18.01 -3.14
C GLN A 102 4.05 -17.66 -2.89
N ASN A 103 4.56 -16.60 -3.51
CA ASN A 103 5.96 -16.22 -3.42
C ASN A 103 6.16 -15.12 -2.38
N THR A 104 6.62 -15.48 -1.18
CA THR A 104 6.88 -14.52 -0.11
C THR A 104 8.09 -13.61 -0.35
N GLY A 105 8.89 -13.86 -1.40
CA GLY A 105 10.01 -12.99 -1.79
C GLY A 105 9.61 -11.73 -2.55
N THR A 106 8.32 -11.60 -2.91
CA THR A 106 7.71 -10.41 -3.49
C THR A 106 6.60 -9.87 -2.60
N LEU A 107 6.30 -8.58 -2.73
CA LEU A 107 5.17 -7.94 -2.04
C LEU A 107 3.82 -8.20 -2.75
N LEU A 108 3.86 -8.69 -3.99
CA LEU A 108 2.67 -8.99 -4.76
C LEU A 108 1.88 -10.16 -4.14
N GLY A 109 0.57 -10.16 -4.33
CA GLY A 109 -0.34 -11.20 -3.86
C GLY A 109 -0.51 -11.25 -2.34
N SER A 110 -0.43 -10.09 -1.68
CA SER A 110 -0.32 -9.99 -0.22
C SER A 110 -1.15 -8.85 0.37
N ILE A 111 -1.47 -8.95 1.67
CA ILE A 111 -1.75 -7.80 2.54
C ILE A 111 -0.45 -7.48 3.27
N LEU A 112 0.00 -6.23 3.16
CA LEU A 112 1.14 -5.71 3.91
C LEU A 112 0.65 -4.98 5.17
N ARG A 113 1.52 -4.92 6.18
CA ARG A 113 1.34 -4.11 7.39
C ARG A 113 2.65 -3.39 7.70
N ILE A 114 2.65 -2.07 7.61
CA ILE A 114 3.84 -1.22 7.77
C ILE A 114 3.58 -0.10 8.78
N ASP A 115 4.66 0.38 9.40
CA ASP A 115 4.63 1.51 10.32
C ASP A 115 5.14 2.78 9.63
N VAL A 116 4.28 3.78 9.54
CA VAL A 116 4.59 5.09 8.96
C VAL A 116 4.61 6.20 10.00
N LYS A 117 4.35 5.87 11.28
CA LYS A 117 4.22 6.82 12.38
C LYS A 117 5.59 7.31 12.83
N ASP A 118 5.75 8.63 12.86
CA ASP A 118 6.98 9.30 13.28
C ASP A 118 8.24 8.73 12.56
N VAL A 119 8.07 8.34 11.30
CA VAL A 119 9.17 7.88 10.44
C VAL A 119 9.70 9.07 9.65
N PRO A 120 11.00 9.40 9.75
CA PRO A 120 11.60 10.42 8.90
C PRO A 120 11.43 10.09 7.41
N ASP A 121 11.21 11.10 6.58
CA ASP A 121 11.03 10.92 5.14
C ASP A 121 12.18 10.18 4.46
N SER A 122 13.40 10.29 5.00
CA SER A 122 14.58 9.58 4.52
C SER A 122 14.56 8.07 4.79
N GLU A 123 13.72 7.60 5.71
CA GLU A 123 13.59 6.20 6.11
C GLU A 123 12.36 5.53 5.49
N GLY A 124 11.34 6.31 5.11
CA GLY A 124 10.13 5.82 4.45
C GLY A 124 9.13 5.19 5.43
N TYR A 125 9.37 3.95 5.85
CA TYR A 125 8.53 3.21 6.80
C TYR A 125 9.37 2.22 7.63
N ARG A 126 8.81 1.76 8.75
CA ARG A 126 9.38 0.69 9.57
C ARG A 126 8.52 -0.58 9.46
N ILE A 127 9.12 -1.69 9.86
CA ILE A 127 8.43 -2.99 9.91
C ILE A 127 7.98 -3.26 11.34
N PRO A 128 6.68 -3.53 11.58
CA PRO A 128 6.22 -4.05 12.87
C PRO A 128 6.94 -5.37 13.19
N SER A 129 7.60 -5.45 14.33
CA SER A 129 8.44 -6.60 14.70
C SER A 129 7.67 -7.91 14.89
N ASP A 130 6.36 -7.82 15.04
CA ASP A 130 5.42 -8.93 15.20
C ASP A 130 4.76 -9.35 13.87
N ASN A 131 5.17 -8.80 12.72
CA ASN A 131 4.77 -9.33 11.42
C ASN A 131 5.25 -10.79 11.28
N PRO A 132 4.42 -11.68 10.69
CA PRO A 132 4.64 -13.13 10.75
C PRO A 132 5.87 -13.63 9.99
N LEU A 133 6.36 -12.84 9.02
CA LEU A 133 7.50 -13.22 8.18
C LEU A 133 8.80 -12.47 8.52
N VAL A 134 8.81 -11.66 9.58
CA VAL A 134 10.01 -10.91 10.01
C VAL A 134 11.18 -11.86 10.26
N GLY A 135 12.28 -11.64 9.54
CA GLY A 135 13.51 -12.41 9.68
C GLY A 135 13.45 -13.81 9.06
N VAL A 136 12.36 -14.16 8.37
CA VAL A 136 12.26 -15.41 7.61
C VAL A 136 13.08 -15.27 6.33
N SER A 137 14.13 -16.09 6.19
CA SER A 137 15.05 -16.03 5.06
C SER A 137 14.32 -16.11 3.71
N GLY A 138 14.48 -15.07 2.90
CA GLY A 138 13.90 -14.99 1.55
C GLY A 138 12.46 -14.46 1.49
N ALA A 139 11.83 -14.19 2.64
CA ALA A 139 10.53 -13.53 2.70
C ALA A 139 10.68 -12.00 2.82
N ARG A 140 9.59 -11.29 2.54
CA ARG A 140 9.42 -9.85 2.80
C ARG A 140 8.79 -9.65 4.17
N ASP A 141 9.45 -8.88 5.01
CA ASP A 141 9.03 -8.66 6.40
C ASP A 141 7.75 -7.81 6.51
N GLU A 142 7.38 -7.09 5.43
CA GLU A 142 6.15 -6.30 5.28
C GLU A 142 4.87 -7.17 5.26
N ILE A 143 4.99 -8.45 4.89
CA ILE A 143 3.84 -9.31 4.61
C ILE A 143 3.15 -9.72 5.92
N LEU A 144 1.87 -9.37 6.02
CA LEU A 144 0.96 -9.88 7.04
C LEU A 144 0.23 -11.15 6.56
N ALA A 145 -0.22 -11.16 5.31
CA ALA A 145 -0.87 -12.31 4.68
C ALA A 145 -0.48 -12.38 3.21
N TYR A 146 -0.35 -13.60 2.68
CA TYR A 146 -0.04 -13.86 1.27
C TYR A 146 -1.01 -14.93 0.72
N GLY A 147 -0.93 -15.23 -0.57
CA GLY A 147 -1.84 -16.18 -1.23
C GLY A 147 -2.97 -15.52 -2.00
N LEU A 148 -2.93 -14.20 -2.17
CA LEU A 148 -4.02 -13.43 -2.76
C LEU A 148 -3.82 -13.25 -4.25
N ARG A 149 -4.93 -13.33 -5.00
CA ARG A 149 -4.92 -13.13 -6.45
C ARG A 149 -5.11 -11.66 -6.82
N ASN A 150 -6.24 -11.08 -6.44
CA ASN A 150 -6.54 -9.67 -6.63
C ASN A 150 -7.44 -9.17 -5.48
N PRO A 151 -6.86 -8.80 -4.32
CA PRO A 151 -7.65 -8.27 -3.21
C PRO A 151 -8.13 -6.86 -3.57
N TRP A 152 -9.42 -6.74 -3.90
CA TRP A 152 -10.04 -5.47 -4.28
C TRP A 152 -10.24 -4.56 -3.08
N ARG A 153 -10.98 -5.07 -2.09
CA ARG A 153 -11.23 -4.37 -0.84
C ARG A 153 -11.08 -5.28 0.36
N PHE A 154 -10.71 -4.69 1.48
CA PHE A 154 -10.69 -5.27 2.82
C PHE A 154 -11.26 -4.28 3.84
N SER A 155 -11.54 -4.74 5.05
CA SER A 155 -12.00 -3.89 6.15
C SER A 155 -11.58 -4.46 7.49
N PHE A 156 -11.66 -3.66 8.54
CA PHE A 156 -11.54 -4.15 9.91
C PHE A 156 -12.93 -4.23 10.50
N ASP A 157 -13.28 -5.39 11.06
CA ASP A 157 -14.52 -5.56 11.80
C ASP A 157 -14.51 -4.63 13.03
N GLU A 158 -15.51 -3.75 13.13
CA GLU A 158 -15.54 -2.71 14.16
C GLU A 158 -15.62 -3.25 15.60
N ARG A 159 -16.09 -4.49 15.78
CA ARG A 159 -16.26 -5.09 17.11
C ARG A 159 -15.00 -5.82 17.59
N THR A 160 -14.27 -6.44 16.67
CA THR A 160 -13.17 -7.34 16.97
C THR A 160 -11.82 -6.79 16.54
N GLY A 161 -11.79 -5.80 15.65
CA GLY A 161 -10.58 -5.29 15.02
C GLY A 161 -9.92 -6.27 14.04
N VAL A 162 -10.60 -7.37 13.70
CA VAL A 162 -10.05 -8.39 12.80
C VAL A 162 -10.19 -7.94 11.36
N LEU A 163 -9.16 -8.20 10.54
CA LEU A 163 -9.14 -7.94 9.11
C LEU A 163 -10.06 -8.92 8.34
N TRP A 164 -10.87 -8.40 7.41
CA TRP A 164 -11.78 -9.12 6.52
C TRP A 164 -11.55 -8.74 5.05
#